data_AF-A0A4U5PHR2-F1
#
_entry.id   AF-A0A4U5PHR2-F1
#
_cell.length_a   1.000
_cell.length_b   1.000
_cell.length_c   1.000
_cell.angle_alpha   90.00
_cell.angle_beta   90.00
_cell.angle_gamma   90.00
#
_symmetry.space_group_name_H-M   'P 1'
#
loop_
_entity.id
_entity.type
_entity.pdbx_description
1 polymer ?
#
loop_
_entity_poly.entity_id
_entity_poly.type
_entity_poly.pdbx_seq_one_letter_code
_entity_poly.pdbx_strand_id
1 'polypeptide(L)'
;MIKSFILLALFGPLSLAANLPNTECQKRPNGVIFFTHACTRKNVCRNGQLTSVPYDCGNNACCRGSNENMACQCRPGYYWAANKKDCEVDSTICKTNAPQGAWYIDNCTFTTVCIDGLRYVEEAKCPKNTRCGVNKEMTGGLDCVCDKGFVLSETTWECEDPKECQKRPANTWFYDIDCTRKKICRSGKLYSEVFRAGENSMCTKDAKGNDDYVCKPGYTWARNKKDCVSDHSMCKNLREGYTFLTDNCTLINVCLEGERISNDYKCDPNAHCGTDKNGLMNCLCNEGFTPDERESNKCHPNLNEDFCKNRKDSIAYITDNCSSINVCLDGEHFKDDYKCDPTRIVAPSMDIWLVCATRDLLRMRKITQSVILQFEYYA
;
A
#
# COMPACT_ATOMS: atom_id res chain seq x y z
N MET A 1 71.38 53.06 -53.37
CA MET A 1 71.15 53.05 -51.91
C MET A 1 70.08 54.08 -51.57
N ILE A 2 68.80 53.69 -51.55
CA ILE A 2 67.70 54.55 -51.14
C ILE A 2 66.78 53.71 -50.23
N LYS A 3 66.51 54.27 -49.05
CA LYS A 3 65.65 53.77 -47.98
C LYS A 3 64.19 53.72 -48.47
N SER A 4 63.46 52.67 -48.12
CA SER A 4 62.00 52.70 -48.13
C SER A 4 61.46 52.12 -46.84
N PHE A 5 60.81 52.99 -46.08
CA PHE A 5 60.07 52.73 -44.85
C PHE A 5 58.76 52.00 -45.20
N ILE A 6 58.50 50.86 -44.58
CA ILE A 6 57.17 50.24 -44.58
C ILE A 6 56.47 50.65 -43.27
N LEU A 7 55.43 51.44 -43.43
CA LEU A 7 54.49 51.91 -42.41
C LEU A 7 53.59 50.74 -41.99
N LEU A 8 53.66 50.29 -40.73
CA LEU A 8 52.67 49.38 -40.15
C LEU A 8 51.40 50.18 -39.81
N ALA A 9 50.32 49.93 -40.55
CA ALA A 9 48.99 50.41 -40.19
C ALA A 9 48.31 49.40 -39.25
N LEU A 10 48.24 49.74 -37.97
CA LEU A 10 47.37 49.10 -36.97
C LEU A 10 45.93 49.58 -37.18
N PHE A 11 45.12 48.81 -37.92
CA PHE A 11 43.66 48.92 -37.90
C PHE A 11 43.08 47.68 -37.21
N GLY A 12 42.90 47.77 -35.90
CA GLY A 12 42.05 46.83 -35.17
C GLY A 12 40.57 47.19 -35.41
N PRO A 13 39.68 46.22 -35.62
CA PRO A 13 38.25 46.49 -35.77
C PRO A 13 37.67 47.03 -34.45
N LEU A 14 37.28 48.30 -34.47
CA LEU A 14 36.38 48.89 -33.49
C LEU A 14 35.00 48.24 -33.67
N SER A 15 34.75 47.16 -32.94
CA SER A 15 33.39 46.65 -32.74
C SER A 15 32.63 47.65 -31.88
N LEU A 16 31.97 48.65 -32.50
CA LEU A 16 30.91 49.40 -31.86
C LEU A 16 29.77 48.41 -31.57
N ALA A 17 29.71 47.90 -30.33
CA ALA A 17 28.51 47.30 -29.80
C ALA A 17 27.45 48.40 -29.72
N ALA A 18 26.66 48.55 -30.78
CA ALA A 18 25.45 49.36 -30.75
C ALA A 18 24.56 48.76 -29.66
N ASN A 19 24.40 49.48 -28.55
CA ASN A 19 23.43 49.17 -27.51
C ASN A 19 22.04 49.17 -28.16
N LEU A 20 21.56 48.01 -28.59
CA LEU A 20 20.19 47.85 -29.02
C LEU A 20 19.29 48.33 -27.87
N PRO A 21 18.34 49.25 -28.12
CA PRO A 21 17.51 49.81 -27.08
C PRO A 21 16.75 48.67 -26.40
N ASN A 22 16.95 48.53 -25.09
CA ASN A 22 16.24 47.55 -24.30
C ASN A 22 14.76 47.96 -24.23
N THR A 23 13.92 47.29 -25.01
CA THR A 23 12.48 47.56 -25.13
C THR A 23 11.75 47.49 -23.79
N GLU A 24 12.31 46.80 -22.79
CA GLU A 24 11.74 46.73 -21.45
C GLU A 24 11.90 48.05 -20.68
N CYS A 25 13.01 48.76 -20.87
CA CYS A 25 13.24 50.06 -20.22
C CYS A 25 12.50 51.21 -20.88
N GLN A 26 11.92 51.01 -22.07
CA GLN A 26 11.02 51.99 -22.69
C GLN A 26 9.62 51.97 -22.05
N LYS A 27 9.22 50.82 -21.47
CA LYS A 27 7.88 50.64 -20.88
C LYS A 27 7.79 51.07 -19.41
N ARG A 28 8.93 51.31 -18.75
CA ARG A 28 8.99 51.49 -17.29
C ARG A 28 9.68 52.81 -16.92
N PRO A 29 9.19 53.55 -15.90
CA PRO A 29 9.85 54.75 -15.44
C PRO A 29 11.28 54.50 -14.94
N ASN A 30 12.13 55.50 -15.07
CA ASN A 30 13.52 55.46 -14.61
C ASN A 30 13.57 55.18 -13.09
N GLY A 31 14.36 54.19 -12.67
CA GLY A 31 14.55 53.81 -11.27
C GLY A 31 13.55 52.82 -10.69
N VAL A 32 12.51 52.42 -11.44
CA VAL A 32 11.52 51.44 -10.96
C VAL A 32 12.13 50.04 -10.90
N ILE A 33 11.95 49.38 -9.76
CA ILE A 33 12.34 47.99 -9.52
C ILE A 33 11.20 47.07 -9.97
N PHE A 34 11.54 46.03 -10.71
CA PHE A 34 10.60 44.97 -11.09
C PHE A 34 11.29 43.60 -11.07
N PHE A 35 10.49 42.54 -11.02
CA PHE A 35 10.97 41.17 -10.92
C PHE A 35 10.59 40.37 -12.15
N THR A 36 11.45 39.43 -12.55
CA THR A 36 11.20 38.52 -13.69
C THR A 36 11.65 37.11 -13.34
N HIS A 37 11.33 36.13 -14.20
CA HIS A 37 11.77 34.74 -14.06
C HIS A 37 11.40 34.15 -12.69
N ALA A 38 10.12 34.23 -12.32
CA ALA A 38 9.63 33.80 -11.00
C ALA A 38 10.42 34.44 -9.84
N CYS A 39 10.66 35.76 -9.94
CA CYS A 39 11.42 36.57 -8.98
C CYS A 39 12.89 36.18 -8.77
N THR A 40 13.45 35.30 -9.59
CA THR A 40 14.89 34.96 -9.53
C THR A 40 15.80 36.09 -10.03
N ARG A 41 15.21 37.10 -10.67
CA ARG A 41 15.91 38.29 -11.19
C ARG A 41 15.21 39.56 -10.76
N LYS A 42 15.97 40.44 -10.11
CA LYS A 42 15.58 41.82 -9.81
C LYS A 42 16.18 42.76 -10.85
N ASN A 43 15.31 43.52 -11.48
CA ASN A 43 15.64 44.41 -12.57
C ASN A 43 15.41 45.86 -12.16
N VAL A 44 16.27 46.75 -12.65
CA VAL A 44 16.08 48.20 -12.55
C VAL A 44 16.53 48.85 -13.85
N CYS A 45 15.71 49.76 -14.37
CA CYS A 45 16.08 50.58 -15.51
C CYS A 45 16.68 51.90 -15.01
N ARG A 46 17.91 52.21 -15.42
CA ARG A 46 18.57 53.50 -15.13
C ARG A 46 19.06 54.11 -16.44
N ASN A 47 18.53 55.27 -16.80
CA ASN A 47 18.87 56.03 -18.01
C ASN A 47 18.78 55.18 -19.29
N GLY A 48 17.70 54.39 -19.41
CA GLY A 48 17.49 53.48 -20.55
C GLY A 48 18.30 52.18 -20.51
N GLN A 49 19.21 52.02 -19.54
CA GLN A 49 19.99 50.80 -19.36
C GLN A 49 19.35 49.88 -18.32
N LEU A 50 19.16 48.61 -18.67
CA LEU A 50 18.68 47.58 -17.76
C LEU A 50 19.84 47.01 -16.94
N THR A 51 19.73 47.06 -15.61
CA THR A 51 20.59 46.29 -14.71
C THR A 51 19.76 45.15 -14.11
N SER A 52 20.25 43.91 -14.26
CA SER A 52 19.61 42.71 -13.73
C SER A 52 20.56 42.03 -12.75
N VAL A 53 20.09 41.79 -11.53
CA VAL A 53 20.83 41.05 -10.50
C VAL A 53 20.04 39.82 -10.08
N PRO A 54 20.71 38.71 -9.73
CA PRO A 54 20.05 37.60 -9.04
C PRO A 54 19.31 38.10 -7.80
N TYR A 55 18.13 37.55 -7.55
CA TYR A 55 17.31 37.88 -6.40
C TYR A 55 16.60 36.64 -5.90
N ASP A 56 16.39 36.57 -4.60
CA ASP A 56 15.58 35.53 -3.95
C ASP A 56 14.62 36.22 -2.98
N CYS A 57 13.40 35.70 -2.87
CA CYS A 57 12.32 36.36 -2.14
C CYS A 57 12.53 36.41 -0.61
N GLY A 58 13.61 35.82 -0.10
CA GLY A 58 13.84 35.66 1.33
C GLY A 58 13.11 34.44 1.88
N ASN A 59 13.45 34.07 3.10
CA ASN A 59 12.82 32.92 3.75
C ASN A 59 11.36 33.27 4.05
N ASN A 60 10.44 32.31 3.87
CA ASN A 60 9.00 32.51 4.11
C ASN A 60 8.31 33.52 3.18
N ALA A 61 8.89 33.84 2.04
CA ALA A 61 8.23 34.53 0.95
C ALA A 61 8.03 33.59 -0.25
N CYS A 62 7.11 33.95 -1.14
CA CYS A 62 6.90 33.30 -2.42
C CYS A 62 6.75 34.35 -3.52
N CYS A 63 7.26 34.05 -4.71
CA CYS A 63 7.02 34.90 -5.86
C CYS A 63 5.58 34.71 -6.35
N ARG A 64 4.81 35.80 -6.43
CA ARG A 64 3.46 35.81 -6.99
C ARG A 64 3.30 36.99 -7.96
N GLY A 65 2.42 36.85 -8.95
CA GLY A 65 2.11 37.88 -9.95
C GLY A 65 2.27 37.39 -11.39
N SER A 66 1.89 38.23 -12.36
CA SER A 66 2.14 37.99 -13.78
C SER A 66 3.55 38.43 -14.16
N ASN A 67 4.05 38.04 -15.33
CA ASN A 67 5.39 38.39 -15.83
C ASN A 67 5.72 39.90 -15.75
N GLU A 68 4.71 40.77 -15.79
CA GLU A 68 4.89 42.22 -15.76
C GLU A 68 4.90 42.81 -14.34
N ASN A 69 4.27 42.12 -13.39
CA ASN A 69 4.02 42.56 -12.01
C ASN A 69 4.34 41.45 -10.98
N MET A 70 5.46 40.76 -11.16
CA MET A 70 5.94 39.81 -10.16
C MET A 70 6.39 40.55 -8.91
N ALA A 71 6.04 40.04 -7.74
CA ALA A 71 6.52 40.52 -6.45
C ALA A 71 6.69 39.37 -5.47
N CYS A 72 7.60 39.55 -4.51
CA CYS A 72 7.70 38.65 -3.37
C CYS A 72 6.58 38.97 -2.39
N GLN A 73 5.71 37.99 -2.15
CA GLN A 73 4.64 38.07 -1.17
C GLN A 73 4.99 37.13 -0.02
N CYS A 74 4.84 37.60 1.21
CA CYS A 74 5.02 36.75 2.38
C CYS A 74 4.03 35.58 2.34
N ARG A 75 4.52 34.41 2.74
CA ARG A 75 3.66 33.23 2.92
C ARG A 75 2.58 33.56 3.96
N PRO A 76 1.42 32.90 3.90
CA PRO A 76 0.37 33.06 4.89
C PRO A 76 0.92 32.96 6.31
N GLY A 77 0.64 33.98 7.10
CA GLY A 77 1.06 34.08 8.50
C GLY A 77 2.35 34.86 8.75
N TYR A 78 3.04 35.29 7.70
CA TYR A 78 4.18 36.19 7.76
C TYR A 78 3.80 37.58 7.24
N TYR A 79 4.45 38.61 7.76
CA TYR A 79 4.32 39.98 7.29
C TYR A 79 5.66 40.50 6.77
N TRP A 80 5.62 41.45 5.83
CA TRP A 80 6.82 42.05 5.28
C TRP A 80 7.45 43.03 6.28
N ALA A 81 8.60 42.69 6.85
CA ALA A 81 9.36 43.58 7.70
C ALA A 81 10.27 44.47 6.82
N ALA A 82 9.78 45.67 6.48
CA ALA A 82 10.45 46.57 5.54
C ALA A 82 11.91 46.90 5.90
N ASN A 83 12.21 46.97 7.20
CA ASN A 83 13.56 47.19 7.73
C ASN A 83 14.51 46.02 7.49
N LYS A 84 14.02 44.78 7.53
CA LYS A 84 14.81 43.57 7.28
C LYS A 84 14.76 43.12 5.83
N LYS A 85 13.81 43.65 5.05
CA LYS A 85 13.50 43.25 3.68
C LYS A 85 13.26 41.73 3.59
N ASP A 86 12.59 41.20 4.61
CA ASP A 86 12.29 39.78 4.75
C ASP A 86 10.90 39.60 5.41
N CYS A 87 10.38 38.39 5.33
CA CYS A 87 9.09 38.04 5.91
C CYS A 87 9.25 37.54 7.35
N GLU A 88 8.57 38.20 8.29
CA GLU A 88 8.64 37.88 9.72
C GLU A 88 7.32 37.36 10.26
N VAL A 89 7.40 36.59 11.33
CA VAL A 89 6.22 36.09 12.05
C VAL A 89 5.61 37.25 12.84
N ASP A 90 4.33 37.53 12.62
CA ASP A 90 3.61 38.52 13.41
C ASP A 90 3.34 37.97 14.81
N SER A 91 4.20 38.34 15.76
CA SER A 91 4.07 37.96 17.17
C SER A 91 2.91 38.66 17.89
N THR A 92 2.30 39.70 17.29
CA THR A 92 1.16 40.40 17.89
C THR A 92 -0.12 39.59 17.78
N ILE A 93 -0.24 38.72 16.77
CA ILE A 93 -1.37 37.80 16.58
C ILE A 93 -1.54 36.84 17.76
N CYS A 94 -0.45 36.45 18.42
CA CYS A 94 -0.51 35.59 19.60
C CYS A 94 -0.87 36.33 20.90
N LYS A 95 -0.93 37.66 20.88
CA LYS A 95 -1.40 38.44 22.03
C LYS A 95 -2.92 38.55 22.08
N THR A 96 -3.57 38.50 20.92
CA THR A 96 -5.02 38.65 20.79
C THR A 96 -5.77 37.32 20.76
N ASN A 97 -5.12 36.23 20.35
CA ASN A 97 -5.73 34.90 20.30
C ASN A 97 -5.37 34.08 21.54
N ALA A 98 -6.34 33.37 22.09
CA ALA A 98 -6.14 32.53 23.27
C ALA A 98 -5.11 31.42 22.97
N PRO A 99 -4.19 31.10 23.90
CA PRO A 99 -3.05 30.22 23.68
C PRO A 99 -3.39 28.73 23.44
N GLN A 100 -4.65 28.35 23.30
CA GLN A 100 -5.07 26.94 23.30
C GLN A 100 -5.92 26.51 22.09
N GLY A 101 -6.25 27.42 21.18
CA GLY A 101 -6.99 27.08 19.97
C GLY A 101 -6.10 27.15 18.75
N ALA A 102 -6.05 26.08 17.96
CA ALA A 102 -5.59 26.18 16.59
C ALA A 102 -6.72 26.78 15.72
N TRP A 103 -6.39 27.59 14.72
CA TRP A 103 -7.39 28.17 13.82
C TRP A 103 -6.92 28.15 12.36
N TYR A 104 -7.88 28.10 11.44
CA TYR A 104 -7.59 28.05 10.01
C TYR A 104 -7.39 29.43 9.40
N ILE A 105 -6.50 29.52 8.41
CA ILE A 105 -6.27 30.72 7.59
C ILE A 105 -6.21 30.34 6.10
N ASP A 106 -6.27 31.35 5.22
CA ASP A 106 -6.12 31.22 3.76
C ASP A 106 -6.99 30.09 3.17
N ASN A 107 -8.31 30.19 3.33
CA ASN A 107 -9.28 29.17 2.91
C ASN A 107 -8.97 27.77 3.47
N CYS A 108 -8.55 27.70 4.74
CA CYS A 108 -8.27 26.47 5.47
C CYS A 108 -7.15 25.61 4.85
N THR A 109 -6.26 26.25 4.10
CA THR A 109 -5.03 25.61 3.58
C THR A 109 -3.92 25.57 4.61
N PHE A 110 -4.03 26.39 5.67
CA PHE A 110 -3.10 26.37 6.79
C PHE A 110 -3.85 26.44 8.11
N THR A 111 -3.28 25.76 9.11
CA THR A 111 -3.66 25.89 10.50
C THR A 111 -2.60 26.70 11.22
N THR A 112 -3.02 27.61 12.07
CA THR A 112 -2.16 28.40 12.95
C THR A 112 -2.40 28.01 14.40
N VAL A 113 -1.33 27.89 15.18
CA VAL A 113 -1.40 27.77 16.64
C VAL A 113 -0.39 28.73 17.28
N CYS A 114 -0.69 29.23 18.48
CA CYS A 114 0.24 30.00 19.29
C CYS A 114 0.76 29.16 20.44
N ILE A 115 2.08 28.97 20.50
CA ILE A 115 2.77 28.26 21.58
C ILE A 115 3.82 29.23 22.14
N ASP A 116 3.75 29.52 23.44
CA ASP A 116 4.66 30.45 24.13
C ASP A 116 4.76 31.84 23.48
N GLY A 117 3.65 32.34 22.94
CA GLY A 117 3.59 33.64 22.27
C GLY A 117 4.21 33.67 20.87
N LEU A 118 4.73 32.54 20.38
CA LEU A 118 5.19 32.34 19.02
C LEU A 118 4.09 31.70 18.18
N ARG A 119 3.94 32.20 16.96
CA ARG A 119 2.96 31.69 16.00
C ARG A 119 3.60 30.60 15.15
N TYR A 120 2.96 29.44 15.12
CA TYR A 120 3.31 28.31 14.27
C TYR A 120 2.24 28.16 13.20
N VAL A 121 2.68 27.93 11.95
CA VAL A 121 1.79 27.75 10.80
C VAL A 121 2.17 26.43 10.14
N GLU A 122 1.18 25.56 9.99
CA GLU A 122 1.35 24.27 9.33
C GLU A 122 0.36 24.17 8.17
N GLU A 123 0.75 23.46 7.12
CA GLU A 123 -0.18 23.11 6.05
C GLU A 123 -1.30 22.25 6.63
N ALA A 124 -2.52 22.62 6.28
CA ALA A 124 -3.70 21.92 6.72
C ALA A 124 -4.57 21.56 5.52
N LYS A 125 -5.21 20.41 5.63
CA LYS A 125 -6.25 20.00 4.70
C LYS A 125 -7.48 19.68 5.50
N CYS A 126 -8.57 20.33 5.15
CA CYS A 126 -9.86 19.99 5.67
C CYS A 126 -10.14 18.49 5.46
N PRO A 127 -10.69 17.78 6.47
CA PRO A 127 -11.01 16.36 6.36
C PRO A 127 -11.96 16.06 5.21
N LYS A 128 -12.09 14.78 4.85
CA LYS A 128 -13.00 14.35 3.78
C LYS A 128 -14.45 14.78 4.07
N ASN A 129 -15.18 15.15 3.02
CA ASN A 129 -16.58 15.64 3.08
C ASN A 129 -16.75 16.94 3.87
N THR A 130 -15.70 17.75 3.93
CA THR A 130 -15.74 19.08 4.52
C THR A 130 -15.23 20.09 3.50
N ARG A 131 -15.67 21.34 3.65
CA ARG A 131 -15.18 22.48 2.89
C ARG A 131 -14.76 23.57 3.85
N CYS A 132 -13.84 24.44 3.43
CA CYS A 132 -13.55 25.63 4.22
C CYS A 132 -14.76 26.56 4.22
N GLY A 133 -15.19 26.98 5.40
CA GLY A 133 -16.30 27.91 5.59
C GLY A 133 -16.18 28.67 6.89
N VAL A 134 -17.07 29.63 7.10
CA VAL A 134 -17.12 30.38 8.36
C VAL A 134 -17.95 29.58 9.36
N ASN A 135 -17.35 29.22 10.49
CA ASN A 135 -18.09 28.62 11.60
C ASN A 135 -18.84 29.73 12.35
N LYS A 136 -20.18 29.67 12.32
CA LYS A 136 -21.04 30.66 12.99
C LYS A 136 -21.01 30.55 14.51
N GLU A 137 -20.61 29.40 15.04
CA GLU A 137 -20.57 29.12 16.48
C GLU A 137 -19.25 29.59 17.10
N MET A 138 -18.14 29.52 16.35
CA MET A 138 -16.83 30.00 16.77
C MET A 138 -16.50 31.35 16.13
N THR A 139 -16.94 32.44 16.76
CA THR A 139 -16.44 33.83 16.57
C THR A 139 -16.24 34.36 15.13
N GLY A 140 -16.81 33.71 14.10
CA GLY A 140 -16.60 34.06 12.70
C GLY A 140 -15.25 33.61 12.11
N GLY A 141 -14.54 32.69 12.76
CA GLY A 141 -13.31 32.11 12.23
C GLY A 141 -13.57 31.20 11.02
N LEU A 142 -12.53 31.02 10.18
CA LEU A 142 -12.53 29.96 9.18
C LEU A 142 -12.41 28.61 9.87
N ASP A 143 -13.15 27.63 9.38
CA ASP A 143 -13.19 26.26 9.88
C ASP A 143 -13.58 25.28 8.77
N CYS A 144 -13.35 23.99 9.01
CA CYS A 144 -13.79 22.93 8.11
C CYS A 144 -15.26 22.59 8.42
N VAL A 145 -16.17 23.08 7.59
CA VAL A 145 -17.60 22.84 7.74
C VAL A 145 -18.05 21.67 6.86
N CYS A 146 -19.02 20.89 7.35
CA CYS A 146 -19.51 19.73 6.60
C CYS A 146 -20.11 20.10 5.24
N ASP A 147 -19.90 19.20 4.27
CA ASP A 147 -20.59 19.27 3.01
C ASP A 147 -22.10 19.08 3.15
N LYS A 148 -22.86 19.65 2.21
CA LYS A 148 -24.32 19.58 2.26
C LYS A 148 -24.77 18.11 2.28
N GLY A 149 -25.46 17.73 3.35
CA GLY A 149 -25.95 16.36 3.55
C GLY A 149 -25.08 15.52 4.48
N PHE A 150 -23.92 16.02 4.91
CA PHE A 150 -23.07 15.40 5.94
C PHE A 150 -23.32 16.08 7.30
N VAL A 151 -23.06 15.35 8.39
CA VAL A 151 -23.26 15.81 9.77
C VAL A 151 -21.97 15.66 10.55
N LEU A 152 -21.60 16.67 11.34
CA LEU A 152 -20.42 16.64 12.19
C LEU A 152 -20.64 15.64 13.33
N SER A 153 -19.74 14.66 13.46
CA SER A 153 -19.71 13.73 14.58
C SER A 153 -19.19 14.42 15.83
N GLU A 154 -19.99 14.48 16.90
CA GLU A 154 -19.57 15.10 18.18
C GLU A 154 -18.40 14.36 18.84
N THR A 155 -18.21 13.08 18.51
CA THR A 155 -17.16 12.25 19.10
C THR A 155 -15.84 12.42 18.35
N THR A 156 -15.90 12.54 17.03
CA THR A 156 -14.69 12.51 16.19
C THR A 156 -14.39 13.81 15.47
N TRP A 157 -15.30 14.78 15.51
CA TRP A 157 -15.20 16.08 14.83
C TRP A 157 -15.02 15.97 13.32
N GLU A 158 -15.50 14.87 12.72
CA GLU A 158 -15.52 14.65 11.27
C GLU A 158 -16.93 14.63 10.70
N CYS A 159 -17.05 14.94 9.41
CA CYS A 159 -18.33 15.00 8.73
C CYS A 159 -18.71 13.64 8.11
N GLU A 160 -19.75 13.03 8.67
CA GLU A 160 -20.21 11.70 8.33
C GLU A 160 -21.48 11.74 7.47
N ASP A 161 -21.65 10.76 6.57
CA ASP A 161 -22.86 10.65 5.74
C ASP A 161 -23.96 9.94 6.55
N PRO A 162 -25.04 10.63 6.97
CA PRO A 162 -26.14 10.01 7.71
C PRO A 162 -26.86 8.92 6.89
N LYS A 163 -26.72 8.90 5.55
CA LYS A 163 -27.30 7.84 4.71
C LYS A 163 -26.51 6.54 4.76
N GLU A 164 -25.28 6.55 5.28
CA GLU A 164 -24.46 5.34 5.45
C GLU A 164 -25.20 4.30 6.32
N CYS A 165 -25.99 4.75 7.28
CA CYS A 165 -26.82 3.88 8.12
C CYS A 165 -28.16 3.45 7.51
N GLN A 166 -28.66 4.11 6.46
CA GLN A 166 -29.95 3.74 5.85
C GLN A 166 -29.88 2.41 5.09
N LYS A 167 -28.68 2.00 4.67
CA LYS A 167 -28.44 0.79 3.87
C LYS A 167 -27.90 -0.38 4.68
N ARG A 168 -27.66 -0.20 5.98
CA ARG A 168 -27.02 -1.21 6.83
C ARG A 168 -27.99 -1.71 7.90
N PRO A 169 -27.93 -3.00 8.27
CA PRO A 169 -28.72 -3.51 9.39
C PRO A 169 -28.33 -2.79 10.68
N ALA A 170 -29.30 -2.61 11.58
CA ALA A 170 -29.06 -2.02 12.88
C ALA A 170 -28.08 -2.89 13.68
N ASN A 171 -27.20 -2.24 14.45
CA ASN A 171 -26.16 -2.85 15.29
C ASN A 171 -25.08 -3.64 14.54
N THR A 172 -24.91 -3.44 13.24
CA THR A 172 -23.80 -4.01 12.47
C THR A 172 -22.58 -3.10 12.54
N TRP A 173 -21.44 -3.66 12.97
CA TRP A 173 -20.15 -3.00 12.91
C TRP A 173 -19.58 -3.05 11.49
N PHE A 174 -18.87 -1.99 11.10
CA PHE A 174 -18.13 -1.92 9.85
C PHE A 174 -16.91 -1.03 10.00
N TYR A 175 -15.95 -1.15 9.10
CA TYR A 175 -14.78 -0.25 9.05
C TYR A 175 -14.97 0.80 7.95
N ASP A 176 -14.30 1.94 8.09
CA ASP A 176 -14.14 2.87 6.97
C ASP A 176 -13.19 2.31 5.90
N ILE A 177 -13.08 3.02 4.78
CA ILE A 177 -12.35 2.56 3.61
C ILE A 177 -10.83 2.42 3.85
N ASP A 178 -10.33 3.19 4.82
CA ASP A 178 -8.94 3.29 5.24
C ASP A 178 -8.63 2.52 6.54
N CYS A 179 -9.64 1.85 7.12
CA CYS A 179 -9.51 1.07 8.36
C CYS A 179 -9.06 1.85 9.57
N THR A 180 -9.20 3.16 9.56
CA THR A 180 -8.79 4.01 10.68
C THR A 180 -9.93 4.15 11.69
N ARG A 181 -11.13 3.67 11.37
CA ARG A 181 -12.30 3.75 12.25
C ARG A 181 -13.16 2.51 12.19
N LYS A 182 -13.71 2.20 13.36
CA LYS A 182 -14.76 1.21 13.51
C LYS A 182 -16.07 1.95 13.74
N LYS A 183 -17.07 1.64 12.94
CA LYS A 183 -18.37 2.33 12.87
C LYS A 183 -19.50 1.37 13.19
N ILE A 184 -20.55 1.87 13.85
CA ILE A 184 -21.79 1.12 14.10
C ILE A 184 -23.01 2.03 13.89
N CYS A 185 -24.03 1.48 13.25
CA CYS A 185 -25.33 2.13 13.14
C CYS A 185 -26.26 1.66 14.25
N ARG A 186 -26.64 2.54 15.19
CA ARG A 186 -27.64 2.24 16.22
C ARG A 186 -28.82 3.19 16.10
N SER A 187 -30.02 2.64 15.92
CA SER A 187 -31.26 3.42 15.79
C SER A 187 -31.19 4.52 14.71
N GLY A 188 -30.57 4.22 13.56
CA GLY A 188 -30.40 5.17 12.46
C GLY A 188 -29.34 6.25 12.66
N LYS A 189 -28.64 6.25 13.80
CA LYS A 189 -27.49 7.13 14.06
C LYS A 189 -26.18 6.38 13.85
N LEU A 190 -25.22 7.05 13.24
CA LEU A 190 -23.86 6.54 13.09
C LEU A 190 -23.05 6.88 14.33
N TYR A 191 -22.33 5.89 14.85
CA TYR A 191 -21.35 6.06 15.91
C TYR A 191 -20.02 5.57 15.36
N SER A 192 -18.96 6.33 15.58
CA SER A 192 -17.61 5.99 15.16
C SER A 192 -16.66 6.04 16.35
N GLU A 193 -15.77 5.06 16.42
CA GLU A 193 -14.63 5.06 17.32
C GLU A 193 -13.34 5.02 16.50
N VAL A 194 -12.33 5.75 16.97
CA VAL A 194 -11.00 5.72 16.35
C VAL A 194 -10.44 4.32 16.50
N PHE A 195 -10.19 3.68 15.37
CA PHE A 195 -9.65 2.33 15.30
C PHE A 195 -8.36 2.38 14.50
N ARG A 196 -7.22 2.49 15.18
CA ARG A 196 -5.93 2.48 14.50
C ARG A 196 -5.58 1.06 14.09
N ALA A 197 -6.13 0.60 12.98
CA ALA A 197 -5.52 -0.51 12.26
C ALA A 197 -4.09 -0.07 11.91
N GLY A 198 -3.09 -0.89 12.22
CA GLY A 198 -1.69 -0.55 11.97
C GLY A 198 -1.49 -0.12 10.52
N GLU A 199 -0.51 0.74 10.23
CA GLU A 199 -0.24 1.30 8.88
C GLU A 199 -0.10 0.21 7.79
N ASN A 200 0.21 -1.02 8.22
CA ASN A 200 0.37 -2.19 7.39
C ASN A 200 -0.83 -3.14 7.37
N SER A 201 -2.03 -2.65 7.69
CA SER A 201 -3.27 -3.42 7.63
C SER A 201 -4.18 -2.91 6.50
N MET A 202 -5.15 -3.74 6.11
CA MET A 202 -6.19 -3.40 5.13
C MET A 202 -7.51 -4.07 5.50
N CYS A 203 -8.63 -3.45 5.11
CA CYS A 203 -9.96 -3.93 5.43
C CYS A 203 -10.40 -4.91 4.34
N THR A 204 -10.98 -6.01 4.78
CA THR A 204 -11.55 -7.02 3.92
C THR A 204 -12.93 -7.41 4.45
N LYS A 205 -13.64 -8.27 3.72
CA LYS A 205 -14.80 -8.97 4.27
C LYS A 205 -14.39 -10.38 4.62
N ASP A 206 -14.78 -10.84 5.81
CA ASP A 206 -14.66 -12.24 6.20
C ASP A 206 -15.55 -13.14 5.30
N ALA A 207 -15.42 -14.46 5.43
CA ALA A 207 -16.22 -15.42 4.68
C ALA A 207 -17.74 -15.30 4.93
N LYS A 208 -18.16 -14.59 5.98
CA LYS A 208 -19.55 -14.33 6.35
C LYS A 208 -20.02 -12.95 5.86
N GLY A 209 -19.16 -12.18 5.19
CA GLY A 209 -19.45 -10.85 4.68
C GLY A 209 -19.35 -9.73 5.72
N ASN A 210 -18.87 -10.01 6.93
CA ASN A 210 -18.59 -8.98 7.95
C ASN A 210 -17.28 -8.28 7.62
N ASP A 211 -17.20 -6.99 7.89
CA ASP A 211 -15.95 -6.25 7.70
C ASP A 211 -14.93 -6.72 8.76
N ASP A 212 -13.75 -7.12 8.29
CA ASP A 212 -12.58 -7.53 9.07
C ASP A 212 -11.36 -6.75 8.58
N TYR A 213 -10.24 -6.85 9.29
CA TYR A 213 -8.98 -6.24 8.85
C TYR A 213 -7.87 -7.28 8.91
N VAL A 214 -7.05 -7.30 7.87
CA VAL A 214 -5.94 -8.25 7.68
C VAL A 214 -4.66 -7.48 7.44
N CYS A 215 -3.51 -8.11 7.71
CA CYS A 215 -2.24 -7.51 7.36
C CYS A 215 -2.05 -7.47 5.83
N LYS A 216 -1.46 -6.39 5.33
CA LYS A 216 -1.05 -6.26 3.93
C LYS A 216 -0.05 -7.39 3.58
N PRO A 217 0.06 -7.79 2.31
CA PRO A 217 1.10 -8.73 1.88
C PRO A 217 2.49 -8.30 2.36
N GLY A 218 3.27 -9.23 2.92
CA GLY A 218 4.58 -8.97 3.53
C GLY A 218 4.55 -8.51 5.00
N TYR A 219 3.38 -8.55 5.65
CA TYR A 219 3.19 -8.22 7.06
C TYR A 219 2.35 -9.27 7.78
N THR A 220 2.59 -9.39 9.08
CA THR A 220 1.96 -10.39 9.94
C THR A 220 1.53 -9.75 11.26
N TRP A 221 0.58 -10.39 11.94
CA TRP A 221 0.10 -9.91 13.23
C TRP A 221 1.22 -9.91 14.27
N ALA A 222 1.40 -8.77 14.94
CA ALA A 222 2.11 -8.73 16.20
C ALA A 222 1.43 -9.68 17.21
N ARG A 223 2.20 -10.15 18.21
CA ARG A 223 1.74 -11.13 19.21
C ARG A 223 0.48 -10.69 19.97
N ASN A 224 0.20 -9.39 20.03
CA ASN A 224 -0.98 -8.81 20.67
C ASN A 224 -2.20 -8.63 19.72
N LYS A 225 -2.09 -9.01 18.43
CA LYS A 225 -3.11 -8.86 17.37
C LYS A 225 -3.66 -7.43 17.22
N LYS A 226 -2.85 -6.41 17.55
CA LYS A 226 -3.23 -5.00 17.42
C LYS A 226 -2.50 -4.27 16.30
N ASP A 227 -1.43 -4.87 15.78
CA ASP A 227 -0.58 -4.23 14.77
C ASP A 227 -0.05 -5.25 13.77
N CYS A 228 0.22 -4.77 12.56
CA CYS A 228 0.82 -5.54 11.48
C CYS A 228 2.29 -5.14 11.37
N VAL A 229 3.18 -6.04 11.76
CA VAL A 229 4.63 -5.81 11.74
C VAL A 229 5.22 -6.36 10.45
N SER A 230 6.29 -5.73 9.95
CA SER A 230 6.92 -6.22 8.73
C SER A 230 7.48 -7.62 8.97
N ASP A 231 7.35 -8.49 7.98
CA ASP A 231 7.79 -9.88 8.09
C ASP A 231 9.29 -10.02 8.36
N HIS A 232 10.10 -8.99 8.08
CA HIS A 232 11.53 -8.97 8.44
C HIS A 232 11.75 -8.89 9.96
N SER A 233 10.81 -8.30 10.71
CA SER A 233 10.89 -8.23 12.17
C SER A 233 10.49 -9.54 12.86
N MET A 234 9.82 -10.45 12.15
CA MET A 234 9.45 -11.76 12.70
C MET A 234 10.67 -12.62 12.99
N CYS A 235 11.68 -12.62 12.12
CA CYS A 235 12.89 -13.43 12.32
C CYS A 235 13.71 -13.03 13.56
N LYS A 236 13.54 -11.81 14.08
CA LYS A 236 14.17 -11.40 15.35
C LYS A 236 13.58 -12.09 16.59
N ASN A 237 12.33 -12.55 16.51
CA ASN A 237 11.58 -13.12 17.64
C ASN A 237 11.21 -14.60 17.46
N LEU A 238 11.49 -15.17 16.30
CA LEU A 238 11.27 -16.58 15.99
C LEU A 238 12.56 -17.36 16.24
N ARG A 239 12.42 -18.67 16.48
CA ARG A 239 13.59 -19.55 16.61
C ARG A 239 14.29 -19.65 15.25
N GLU A 240 15.60 -19.78 15.29
CA GLU A 240 16.39 -20.06 14.10
C GLU A 240 15.90 -21.34 13.41
N GLY A 241 15.79 -21.28 12.09
CA GLY A 241 15.21 -22.34 11.25
C GLY A 241 13.68 -22.36 11.18
N TYR A 242 12.98 -21.40 11.80
CA TYR A 242 11.52 -21.35 11.70
C TYR A 242 11.08 -21.04 10.26
N THR A 243 10.16 -21.86 9.75
CA THR A 243 9.61 -21.75 8.39
C THR A 243 8.15 -21.31 8.41
N PHE A 244 7.77 -20.45 7.47
CA PHE A 244 6.38 -20.02 7.30
C PHE A 244 6.09 -19.65 5.84
N LEU A 245 4.84 -19.83 5.43
CA LEU A 245 4.39 -19.46 4.08
C LEU A 245 3.84 -18.03 4.05
N THR A 246 4.05 -17.31 2.96
CA THR A 246 3.43 -15.99 2.70
C THR A 246 2.75 -15.95 1.34
N ASP A 247 2.06 -14.84 1.05
CA ASP A 247 1.59 -14.47 -0.30
C ASP A 247 0.80 -15.58 -1.01
N ASN A 248 -0.28 -16.06 -0.38
CA ASN A 248 -1.07 -17.18 -0.91
C ASN A 248 -0.23 -18.46 -1.15
N CYS A 249 0.73 -18.72 -0.27
CA CYS A 249 1.61 -19.89 -0.30
C CYS A 249 2.48 -19.97 -1.56
N THR A 250 2.77 -18.83 -2.20
CA THR A 250 3.73 -18.79 -3.32
C THR A 250 5.17 -18.65 -2.86
N LEU A 251 5.39 -18.29 -1.59
CA LEU A 251 6.71 -18.13 -1.00
C LEU A 251 6.80 -18.89 0.32
N ILE A 252 7.91 -19.61 0.51
CA ILE A 252 8.33 -20.13 1.80
C ILE A 252 9.46 -19.25 2.34
N ASN A 253 9.31 -18.81 3.58
CA ASN A 253 10.28 -18.00 4.28
C ASN A 253 10.93 -18.85 5.38
N VAL A 254 12.25 -18.76 5.48
CA VAL A 254 13.05 -19.37 6.54
C VAL A 254 13.78 -18.26 7.28
N CYS A 255 13.69 -18.25 8.61
CA CYS A 255 14.48 -17.35 9.44
C CYS A 255 15.83 -17.98 9.78
N LEU A 256 16.93 -17.41 9.29
CA LEU A 256 18.30 -17.84 9.59
C LEU A 256 19.10 -16.63 10.08
N GLU A 257 19.78 -16.76 11.22
CA GLU A 257 20.57 -15.67 11.84
C GLU A 257 19.80 -14.34 12.03
N GLY A 258 18.48 -14.41 12.20
CA GLY A 258 17.61 -13.23 12.32
C GLY A 258 17.26 -12.54 10.99
N GLU A 259 17.77 -13.06 9.87
CA GLU A 259 17.42 -12.64 8.52
C GLU A 259 16.38 -13.56 7.89
N ARG A 260 15.60 -13.02 6.95
CA ARG A 260 14.55 -13.74 6.23
C ARG A 260 15.09 -14.16 4.87
N ILE A 261 15.13 -15.46 4.62
CA ILE A 261 15.44 -16.03 3.30
C ILE A 261 14.13 -16.55 2.71
N SER A 262 13.78 -16.05 1.52
CA SER A 262 12.54 -16.39 0.82
C SER A 262 12.86 -17.22 -0.43
N ASN A 263 12.11 -18.31 -0.63
CA ASN A 263 12.17 -19.12 -1.84
C ASN A 263 10.76 -19.28 -2.42
N ASP A 264 10.69 -19.46 -3.74
CA ASP A 264 9.46 -19.84 -4.40
C ASP A 264 8.94 -21.16 -3.85
N TYR A 265 7.64 -21.20 -3.61
CA TYR A 265 6.97 -22.34 -3.03
C TYR A 265 5.64 -22.57 -3.75
N LYS A 266 5.25 -23.84 -3.85
CA LYS A 266 3.97 -24.24 -4.43
C LYS A 266 3.43 -25.40 -3.63
N CYS A 267 2.18 -25.27 -3.18
CA CYS A 267 1.48 -26.39 -2.56
C CYS A 267 1.41 -27.59 -3.51
N ASP A 268 1.32 -28.78 -2.91
CA ASP A 268 1.04 -30.02 -3.64
C ASP A 268 -0.24 -29.87 -4.51
N PRO A 269 -0.33 -30.51 -5.68
CA PRO A 269 -1.52 -30.44 -6.53
C PRO A 269 -2.84 -30.81 -5.82
N ASN A 270 -2.79 -31.61 -4.76
CA ASN A 270 -3.94 -32.00 -3.94
C ASN A 270 -4.08 -31.17 -2.65
N ALA A 271 -3.42 -30.02 -2.58
CA ALA A 271 -3.53 -29.06 -1.51
C ALA A 271 -3.96 -27.68 -2.05
N HIS A 272 -4.57 -26.88 -1.19
CA HIS A 272 -4.83 -25.47 -1.44
C HIS A 272 -4.16 -24.63 -0.35
N CYS A 273 -3.86 -23.38 -0.68
CA CYS A 273 -3.36 -22.45 0.31
C CYS A 273 -4.50 -21.99 1.22
N GLY A 274 -4.30 -22.07 2.53
CA GLY A 274 -5.26 -21.63 3.53
C GLY A 274 -4.59 -21.27 4.85
N THR A 275 -5.40 -20.97 5.86
CA THR A 275 -4.91 -20.65 7.20
C THR A 275 -5.16 -21.85 8.12
N ASP A 276 -4.12 -22.30 8.84
CA ASP A 276 -4.25 -23.39 9.80
C ASP A 276 -5.03 -22.97 11.05
N LYS A 277 -5.24 -23.92 11.97
CA LYS A 277 -5.93 -23.69 13.26
C LYS A 277 -5.26 -22.64 14.16
N ASN A 278 -4.01 -22.29 13.91
CA ASN A 278 -3.26 -21.29 14.67
C ASN A 278 -3.26 -19.90 14.00
N GLY A 279 -3.89 -19.75 12.83
CA GLY A 279 -3.89 -18.49 12.10
C GLY A 279 -2.68 -18.31 11.18
N LEU A 280 -1.89 -19.36 10.92
CA LEU A 280 -0.72 -19.30 10.03
C LEU A 280 -1.06 -19.80 8.64
N MET A 281 -0.52 -19.15 7.62
CA MET A 281 -0.67 -19.61 6.23
C MET A 281 0.04 -20.96 6.05
N ASN A 282 -0.68 -21.93 5.49
CA ASN A 282 -0.20 -23.29 5.28
C ASN A 282 -0.86 -23.91 4.02
N CYS A 283 -0.27 -24.98 3.50
CA CYS A 283 -0.94 -25.82 2.50
C CYS A 283 -1.85 -26.81 3.21
N LEU A 284 -3.15 -26.69 2.97
CA LEU A 284 -4.17 -27.57 3.52
C LEU A 284 -4.57 -28.58 2.45
N CYS A 285 -4.61 -29.86 2.82
CA CYS A 285 -5.05 -30.90 1.90
C CYS A 285 -6.50 -30.68 1.48
N ASN A 286 -6.77 -30.92 0.19
CA ASN A 286 -8.13 -30.89 -0.35
C ASN A 286 -8.97 -32.02 0.28
N GLU A 287 -10.29 -31.88 0.18
CA GLU A 287 -11.22 -32.89 0.69
C GLU A 287 -10.90 -34.28 0.11
N GLY A 288 -10.83 -35.28 0.99
CA GLY A 288 -10.43 -36.65 0.62
C GLY A 288 -8.93 -36.91 0.64
N PHE A 289 -8.11 -35.94 1.06
CA PHE A 289 -6.68 -36.10 1.24
C PHE A 289 -6.26 -35.79 2.69
N THR A 290 -5.20 -36.43 3.15
CA THR A 290 -4.59 -36.23 4.47
C THR A 290 -3.11 -35.90 4.32
N PRO A 291 -2.53 -35.10 5.25
CA PRO A 291 -1.11 -34.78 5.21
C PRO A 291 -0.26 -36.03 5.43
N ASP A 292 0.87 -36.13 4.74
CA ASP A 292 1.91 -37.12 5.05
C ASP A 292 2.53 -36.79 6.42
N GLU A 293 2.65 -37.79 7.30
CA GLU A 293 3.29 -37.63 8.61
C GLU A 293 4.78 -37.28 8.50
N ARG A 294 5.44 -37.65 7.40
CA ARG A 294 6.87 -37.40 7.18
C ARG A 294 7.12 -36.09 6.43
N GLU A 295 6.19 -35.69 5.59
CA GLU A 295 6.28 -34.50 4.76
C GLU A 295 4.97 -33.72 4.86
N SER A 296 4.90 -32.78 5.80
CA SER A 296 3.69 -31.98 6.12
C SER A 296 3.05 -31.25 4.92
N ASN A 297 3.74 -31.22 3.79
CA ASN A 297 3.41 -30.49 2.59
C ASN A 297 2.83 -31.39 1.49
N LYS A 298 2.95 -32.73 1.64
CA LYS A 298 2.39 -33.71 0.72
C LYS A 298 1.03 -34.17 1.21
N CYS A 299 0.11 -34.27 0.28
CA CYS A 299 -1.25 -34.71 0.55
C CYS A 299 -1.49 -36.03 -0.16
N HIS A 300 -1.70 -37.08 0.64
CA HIS A 300 -2.05 -38.40 0.13
C HIS A 300 -3.55 -38.60 0.25
N PRO A 301 -4.18 -39.37 -0.64
CA PRO A 301 -5.60 -39.65 -0.48
C PRO A 301 -5.82 -40.30 0.90
N ASN A 302 -6.96 -40.00 1.52
CA ASN A 302 -7.37 -40.63 2.76
C ASN A 302 -8.20 -41.86 2.42
N LEU A 303 -7.59 -43.05 2.42
CA LEU A 303 -8.32 -44.29 2.10
C LEU A 303 -8.57 -45.07 3.38
N ASN A 304 -9.34 -44.43 4.26
CA ASN A 304 -10.11 -45.19 5.22
C ASN A 304 -11.31 -45.86 4.51
N GLU A 305 -11.88 -46.90 5.14
CA GLU A 305 -13.05 -47.61 4.60
C GLU A 305 -14.20 -46.65 4.26
N ASP A 306 -14.38 -45.58 5.03
CA ASP A 306 -15.45 -44.61 4.85
C ASP A 306 -15.27 -43.78 3.57
N PHE A 307 -14.05 -43.54 3.12
CA PHE A 307 -13.77 -42.90 1.85
C PHE A 307 -14.12 -43.81 0.67
N CYS A 308 -13.78 -45.10 0.74
CA CYS A 308 -14.16 -46.04 -0.31
C CYS A 308 -15.70 -46.18 -0.40
N LYS A 309 -16.41 -46.26 0.73
CA LYS A 309 -17.89 -46.37 0.77
C LYS A 309 -18.62 -45.22 0.07
N ASN A 310 -18.02 -44.03 0.02
CA ASN A 310 -18.66 -42.82 -0.51
C ASN A 310 -18.29 -42.51 -1.97
N ARG A 311 -17.37 -43.25 -2.61
CA ARG A 311 -17.04 -43.07 -4.03
C ARG A 311 -17.68 -44.16 -4.90
N LYS A 312 -18.17 -43.74 -6.08
CA LYS A 312 -18.64 -44.66 -7.14
C LYS A 312 -17.54 -45.07 -8.13
N ASP A 313 -16.36 -44.48 -8.00
CA ASP A 313 -15.27 -44.62 -8.95
C ASP A 313 -14.18 -45.52 -8.35
N SER A 314 -13.64 -46.44 -9.15
CA SER A 314 -12.54 -47.31 -8.71
C SER A 314 -11.21 -46.58 -8.76
N ILE A 315 -10.47 -46.58 -7.64
CA ILE A 315 -9.17 -45.89 -7.51
C ILE A 315 -8.16 -46.86 -6.93
N ALA A 316 -6.99 -46.94 -7.54
CA ALA A 316 -5.83 -47.66 -7.02
C ALA A 316 -4.68 -46.69 -6.85
N TYR A 317 -3.97 -46.78 -5.73
CA TYR A 317 -2.72 -46.06 -5.53
C TYR A 317 -1.68 -46.98 -4.88
N ILE A 318 -0.43 -46.74 -5.27
CA ILE A 318 0.75 -47.43 -4.75
C ILE A 318 1.38 -46.48 -3.72
N THR A 319 1.68 -46.96 -2.51
CA THR A 319 2.35 -46.13 -1.50
C THR A 319 3.78 -45.78 -1.94
N ASP A 320 4.32 -44.67 -1.41
CA ASP A 320 5.57 -44.05 -1.86
C ASP A 320 6.82 -44.96 -1.87
N ASN A 321 6.75 -46.14 -1.24
CA ASN A 321 7.84 -47.13 -1.22
C ASN A 321 7.50 -48.43 -1.98
N CYS A 322 6.42 -48.46 -2.76
CA CYS A 322 5.88 -49.67 -3.40
C CYS A 322 5.62 -50.84 -2.41
N SER A 323 5.52 -50.53 -1.11
CA SER A 323 5.40 -51.54 -0.06
C SER A 323 3.97 -52.05 0.12
N SER A 324 2.98 -51.33 -0.42
CA SER A 324 1.59 -51.75 -0.38
C SER A 324 0.80 -51.11 -1.52
N ILE A 325 -0.17 -51.85 -2.06
CA ILE A 325 -1.18 -51.31 -2.96
C ILE A 325 -2.48 -51.21 -2.18
N ASN A 326 -3.17 -50.10 -2.36
CA ASN A 326 -4.48 -49.87 -1.78
C ASN A 326 -5.45 -49.56 -2.91
N VAL A 327 -6.58 -50.26 -2.93
CA VAL A 327 -7.59 -50.16 -3.97
C VAL A 327 -8.95 -49.94 -3.34
N CYS A 328 -9.69 -48.93 -3.80
CA CYS A 328 -11.14 -48.84 -3.57
C CYS A 328 -11.87 -49.42 -4.80
N LEU A 329 -12.65 -50.48 -4.60
CA LEU A 329 -13.49 -51.09 -5.64
C LEU A 329 -14.92 -51.25 -5.13
N ASP A 330 -15.88 -50.65 -5.82
CA ASP A 330 -17.32 -50.78 -5.53
C ASP A 330 -17.70 -50.55 -4.04
N GLY A 331 -17.01 -49.61 -3.37
CA GLY A 331 -17.28 -49.27 -1.97
C GLY A 331 -16.41 -50.00 -0.93
N GLU A 332 -15.62 -50.99 -1.35
CA GLU A 332 -14.76 -51.78 -0.49
C GLU A 332 -13.29 -51.34 -0.60
N HIS A 333 -12.59 -51.33 0.54
CA HIS A 333 -11.16 -51.03 0.63
C HIS A 333 -10.37 -52.34 0.66
N PHE A 334 -9.44 -52.49 -0.28
CA PHE A 334 -8.49 -53.58 -0.33
C PHE A 334 -7.10 -53.02 -0.08
N LYS A 335 -6.39 -53.58 0.90
CA LYS A 335 -4.99 -53.29 1.17
C LYS A 335 -4.20 -54.59 1.10
N ASP A 336 -3.13 -54.59 0.32
CA ASP A 336 -2.21 -55.71 0.26
C ASP A 336 -0.77 -55.20 0.43
N ASP A 337 -0.03 -55.83 1.35
CA ASP A 337 1.34 -55.47 1.71
C ASP A 337 2.29 -56.34 0.87
N TYR A 338 3.04 -55.71 -0.05
CA TYR A 338 3.97 -56.41 -0.95
C TYR A 338 5.43 -56.14 -0.60
N LYS A 339 6.26 -57.18 -0.74
CA LYS A 339 7.71 -57.04 -0.99
C LYS A 339 7.91 -57.17 -2.49
N CYS A 340 8.34 -56.11 -3.18
CA CYS A 340 8.55 -56.16 -4.62
C CYS A 340 9.62 -57.21 -5.00
N ASP A 341 9.19 -58.28 -5.69
CA ASP A 341 10.05 -59.03 -6.62
C ASP A 341 9.67 -58.58 -8.04
N PRO A 342 10.60 -58.01 -8.82
CA PRO A 342 10.30 -57.40 -10.12
C PRO A 342 9.88 -58.38 -11.23
N THR A 343 9.75 -59.68 -10.95
CA THR A 343 9.56 -60.68 -12.01
C THR A 343 8.20 -61.36 -12.08
N ARG A 344 7.29 -61.21 -11.11
CA ARG A 344 5.92 -61.76 -11.21
C ARG A 344 5.02 -61.27 -10.08
N ILE A 345 3.82 -60.79 -10.41
CA ILE A 345 2.73 -60.55 -9.45
C ILE A 345 1.52 -61.38 -9.92
N VAL A 346 1.04 -62.27 -9.06
CA VAL A 346 -0.23 -62.99 -9.24
C VAL A 346 -0.98 -62.91 -7.91
N ALA A 347 -2.12 -62.23 -7.90
CA ALA A 347 -3.07 -62.30 -6.79
C ALA A 347 -3.97 -63.53 -6.99
N PRO A 348 -4.21 -64.37 -5.96
CA PRO A 348 -4.85 -65.67 -6.15
C PRO A 348 -6.39 -65.65 -6.30
N SER A 349 -7.05 -64.49 -6.38
CA SER A 349 -8.53 -64.45 -6.45
C SER A 349 -9.16 -63.45 -7.42
N MET A 350 -8.39 -62.66 -8.17
CA MET A 350 -8.91 -61.78 -9.21
C MET A 350 -7.90 -61.64 -10.35
N ASP A 351 -8.35 -61.84 -11.59
CA ASP A 351 -7.56 -61.65 -12.82
C ASP A 351 -7.26 -60.15 -13.05
N ILE A 352 -6.38 -59.57 -12.22
CA ILE A 352 -5.88 -58.20 -12.39
C ILE A 352 -4.37 -58.29 -12.62
N TRP A 353 -3.94 -57.90 -13.82
CA TRP A 353 -2.54 -57.82 -14.20
C TRP A 353 -2.04 -56.39 -14.00
N LEU A 354 -1.27 -56.15 -12.93
CA LEU A 354 -0.56 -54.89 -12.74
C LEU A 354 0.84 -54.98 -13.35
N VAL A 355 1.13 -54.10 -14.31
CA VAL A 355 2.49 -53.83 -14.78
C VAL A 355 2.97 -52.55 -14.09
N CYS A 356 3.99 -52.64 -13.25
CA CYS A 356 4.60 -51.48 -12.62
C CYS A 356 5.40 -50.68 -13.66
N ALA A 357 4.78 -49.65 -14.24
CA ALA A 357 5.51 -48.57 -14.88
C ALA A 357 5.87 -47.54 -13.82
N THR A 358 7.15 -47.19 -13.72
CA THR A 358 7.65 -46.19 -12.79
C THR A 358 7.00 -44.83 -13.06
N ARG A 359 6.41 -44.23 -12.01
CA ARG A 359 5.90 -42.85 -11.92
C ARG A 359 4.92 -42.47 -13.04
N ASP A 360 3.62 -42.69 -12.81
CA ASP A 360 2.53 -41.73 -13.06
C ASP A 360 1.16 -42.36 -12.75
N LEU A 361 0.15 -41.50 -12.50
CA LEU A 361 -1.22 -41.83 -12.11
C LEU A 361 -1.90 -42.82 -13.07
N LEU A 362 -2.42 -43.93 -12.53
CA LEU A 362 -3.21 -44.91 -13.29
C LEU A 362 -4.70 -44.59 -13.23
N ARG A 363 -5.35 -44.52 -14.39
CA ARG A 363 -6.81 -44.39 -14.50
C ARG A 363 -7.42 -45.75 -14.85
N MET A 364 -8.20 -46.33 -13.93
CA MET A 364 -8.89 -47.59 -14.19
C MET A 364 -10.25 -47.34 -14.86
N ARG A 365 -10.60 -48.13 -15.88
CA ARG A 365 -11.91 -48.08 -16.54
C ARG A 365 -12.56 -49.46 -16.50
N LYS A 366 -13.78 -49.55 -15.96
CA LYS A 366 -14.55 -50.81 -15.91
C LYS A 366 -15.08 -51.11 -17.32
N ILE A 367 -14.53 -52.14 -17.98
CA ILE A 367 -15.00 -52.62 -19.27
C ILE A 367 -15.59 -54.02 -19.06
N THR A 368 -16.90 -54.07 -18.80
CA THR A 368 -17.69 -55.31 -18.55
C THR A 368 -17.18 -56.16 -17.36
N GLN A 369 -17.72 -57.37 -17.14
CA GLN A 369 -17.54 -58.23 -15.93
C GLN A 369 -16.07 -58.65 -15.62
N SER A 370 -15.09 -58.04 -16.27
CA SER A 370 -13.65 -58.22 -16.05
C SER A 370 -13.01 -56.83 -15.99
N VAL A 371 -12.22 -56.55 -14.96
CA VAL A 371 -11.50 -55.27 -14.84
C VAL A 371 -10.25 -55.35 -15.72
N ILE A 372 -10.32 -54.77 -16.92
CA ILE A 372 -9.17 -54.60 -17.80
C ILE A 372 -8.50 -53.26 -17.46
N LEU A 373 -7.24 -53.31 -17.01
CA LEU A 373 -6.39 -52.13 -16.85
C LEU A 373 -5.94 -51.65 -18.23
N GLN A 374 -6.43 -50.49 -18.67
CA GLN A 374 -6.01 -49.85 -19.91
C GLN A 374 -5.12 -48.66 -19.58
N PHE A 375 -3.86 -48.69 -20.03
CA PHE A 375 -2.91 -47.60 -19.82
C PHE A 375 -3.10 -46.56 -20.93
N GLU A 376 -3.61 -45.38 -20.59
CA GLU A 376 -3.60 -44.22 -21.50
C GLU A 376 -2.39 -43.34 -21.16
N TYR A 377 -1.40 -43.30 -22.06
CA TYR A 377 -0.30 -42.35 -22.00
C TYR A 377 -0.79 -40.98 -22.50
N TYR A 378 -0.71 -39.96 -21.64
CA TYR A 378 -0.75 -38.56 -22.07
C TYR A 378 0.68 -38.03 -22.07
N ALA A 379 1.16 -37.59 -23.24
CA ALA A 379 2.48 -36.99 -23.42
C ALA A 379 2.52 -35.54 -22.92
#